data_AF-A0A6A6DCU8-F1
#
_entry.id   AF-A0A6A6DCU8-F1
#
_cell.length_a   1.000
_cell.length_b   1.000
_cell.length_c   1.000
_cell.angle_alpha   90.00
_cell.angle_beta   90.00
_cell.angle_gamma   90.00
#
_symmetry.space_group_name_H-M   'P 1'
#
loop_
_entity.id
_entity.type
_entity.pdbx_description
1 polymer ?
#
loop_
_entity_poly.entity_id
_entity_poly.type
_entity_poly.pdbx_seq_one_letter_code
_entity_poly.pdbx_strand_id
1 'polypeptide(L)'
;MILKRLRPAYNPPSRYRIAGPLLTETYKETKEKMEKVLGKASGQVTLVSDGWLIPRGEAIINYVTVTRRWAIFLKISSHGQGSPHRRVYCRWACRDCRGVKSR
;
A
#
# COMPACT_ATOMS: atom_id res chain seq x y z
N MET A 1 11.99 26.40 18.91
CA MET A 1 10.91 25.44 19.23
C MET A 1 10.30 25.83 20.58
N ILE A 2 9.02 26.23 20.61
CA ILE A 2 8.33 26.85 21.77
C ILE A 2 8.37 25.97 23.04
N LEU A 3 8.23 24.65 22.89
CA LEU A 3 8.18 23.70 24.02
C LEU A 3 9.46 23.65 24.87
N LYS A 4 10.64 23.82 24.25
CA LYS A 4 11.92 23.84 24.98
C LYS A 4 12.10 25.09 25.83
N ARG A 5 11.45 26.20 25.47
CA ARG A 5 11.47 27.45 26.26
C ARG A 5 10.57 27.36 27.49
N LEU A 6 9.48 26.59 27.41
CA LEU A 6 8.53 26.40 28.51
C LEU A 6 8.98 25.29 29.48
N ARG A 7 9.63 24.23 28.99
CA ARG A 7 10.23 23.16 29.81
C ARG A 7 11.55 22.69 29.21
N PRO A 8 12.70 23.20 29.69
CA PRO A 8 14.03 22.85 29.18
C PRO A 8 14.37 21.36 29.32
N ALA A 9 13.87 20.70 30.36
CA ALA A 9 14.07 19.27 30.61
C ALA A 9 13.18 18.35 29.74
N TYR A 10 12.24 18.90 28.97
CA TYR A 10 11.37 18.10 28.11
C TYR A 10 12.07 17.75 26.80
N ASN A 11 12.27 16.46 26.57
CA ASN A 11 12.73 15.92 25.30
C ASN A 11 11.52 15.51 24.45
N PRO A 12 11.17 16.26 23.39
CA PRO A 12 10.05 15.89 22.55
C PRO A 12 10.30 14.53 21.90
N PRO A 13 9.27 13.66 21.81
CA PRO A 13 9.40 12.42 21.08
C PRO A 13 9.72 12.71 19.61
N SER A 14 10.52 11.83 18.99
CA SER A 14 10.83 11.96 17.57
C SER A 14 9.55 11.80 16.74
N ARG A 15 9.51 12.42 15.56
CA ARG A 15 8.43 12.25 14.60
C ARG A 15 8.13 10.77 14.34
N TYR A 16 9.17 9.95 14.25
CA TYR A 16 9.06 8.50 14.08
C TYR A 16 8.32 7.82 15.24
N ARG A 17 8.61 8.21 16.49
CA ARG A 17 7.93 7.65 17.67
C ARG A 17 6.43 7.97 17.71
N ILE A 18 6.01 9.06 17.08
CA ILE A 18 4.59 9.43 16.99
C ILE A 18 3.95 8.79 15.75
N ALA A 19 4.55 9.00 14.57
CA ALA A 19 3.97 8.61 13.30
C ALA A 19 4.00 7.09 13.07
N GLY A 20 5.04 6.39 13.54
CA GLY A 20 5.19 4.94 13.35
C GLY A 20 4.01 4.14 13.92
N PRO A 21 3.70 4.27 15.22
CA PRO A 21 2.56 3.59 15.83
C PRO A 21 1.23 3.96 15.16
N LEU A 22 1.00 5.26 14.92
CA LEU A 22 -0.22 5.76 14.30
C LEU A 22 -0.44 5.18 12.89
N LEU A 23 0.60 5.16 12.05
CA LEU A 23 0.55 4.57 10.71
C LEU A 23 0.36 3.05 10.77
N THR A 24 0.96 2.38 11.75
CA THR A 24 0.86 0.93 11.91
C THR A 24 -0.56 0.52 12.32
N GLU A 25 -1.16 1.24 13.26
CA GLU A 25 -2.51 0.98 13.74
C GLU A 25 -3.55 1.23 12.64
N THR A 26 -3.50 2.40 12.00
CA THR A 26 -4.38 2.74 10.88
C THR A 26 -4.23 1.77 9.71
N TYR A 27 -3.01 1.32 9.42
CA TYR A 27 -2.77 0.28 8.41
C TYR A 27 -3.44 -1.05 8.77
N LYS A 28 -3.29 -1.52 10.02
CA LYS A 28 -3.92 -2.77 10.49
C LYS A 28 -5.44 -2.69 10.37
N GLU A 29 -6.05 -1.63 10.88
CA GLU A 29 -7.50 -1.44 10.80
C GLU A 29 -8.01 -1.41 9.36
N THR A 30 -7.29 -0.70 8.48
CA THR A 30 -7.67 -0.58 7.07
C THR A 30 -7.53 -1.93 6.35
N LYS A 31 -6.47 -2.69 6.66
CA LYS A 31 -6.25 -4.02 6.11
C LYS A 31 -7.36 -5.00 6.54
N GLU A 32 -7.74 -5.01 7.80
CA GLU A 32 -8.85 -5.85 8.29
C GLU A 32 -10.19 -5.50 7.61
N LYS A 33 -10.48 -4.20 7.43
CA LYS A 33 -11.67 -3.74 6.71
C LYS A 33 -11.64 -4.21 5.25
N MET A 34 -10.49 -4.08 4.59
CA MET A 34 -10.29 -4.60 3.22
C MET A 34 -10.54 -6.10 3.14
N GLU A 35 -9.94 -6.90 4.02
CA GLU A 35 -10.10 -8.36 4.02
C GLU A 35 -11.56 -8.77 4.22
N LYS A 36 -12.31 -8.07 5.10
CA LYS A 36 -13.76 -8.28 5.28
C LYS A 36 -14.56 -7.97 4.02
N VAL A 37 -14.21 -6.92 3.28
CA VAL A 37 -14.88 -6.58 2.01
C VAL A 37 -14.57 -7.62 0.94
N LEU A 38 -13.31 -8.04 0.82
CA LEU A 38 -12.88 -9.03 -0.17
C LEU A 38 -13.46 -10.41 0.12
N GLY A 39 -13.54 -10.84 1.39
CA GLY A 39 -14.17 -12.10 1.78
C GLY A 39 -15.67 -12.16 1.44
N LYS A 40 -16.35 -11.01 1.40
CA LYS A 40 -17.77 -10.90 0.99
C LYS A 40 -17.96 -10.76 -0.52
N ALA A 41 -16.92 -10.40 -1.26
CA ALA A 41 -16.96 -10.28 -2.71
C ALA A 41 -16.83 -11.66 -3.35
N SER A 42 -17.88 -12.47 -3.24
CA SER A 42 -17.97 -13.85 -3.73
C SER A 42 -17.84 -13.93 -5.27
N GLY A 43 -16.59 -14.00 -5.73
CA GLY A 43 -16.21 -14.30 -7.13
C GLY A 43 -16.17 -13.13 -8.10
N GLN A 44 -16.56 -11.92 -7.69
CA GLN A 44 -16.54 -10.71 -8.53
C GLN A 44 -15.50 -9.70 -8.05
N VAL A 45 -14.24 -10.04 -8.29
CA VAL A 45 -13.10 -9.21 -7.91
C VAL A 45 -12.23 -8.99 -9.14
N THR A 46 -11.98 -7.73 -9.49
CA THR A 46 -11.12 -7.34 -10.60
C THR A 46 -9.87 -6.68 -10.05
N LEU A 47 -8.70 -7.19 -10.43
CA LEU A 47 -7.42 -6.53 -10.18
C LEU A 47 -7.14 -5.54 -11.30
N VAL A 48 -7.05 -4.26 -10.95
CA VAL A 48 -6.67 -3.17 -11.85
C VAL A 48 -5.24 -2.76 -11.54
N SER A 49 -4.41 -2.66 -12.57
CA SER A 49 -3.07 -2.11 -12.46
C SER A 49 -2.92 -0.91 -13.37
N ASP A 50 -2.42 0.19 -12.84
CA ASP A 50 -1.98 1.33 -13.64
C ASP A 50 -0.53 1.66 -13.31
N GLY A 51 0.20 2.24 -14.26
CA GLY A 51 1.58 2.61 -14.00
C GLY A 51 2.08 3.75 -14.88
N TRP A 52 2.96 4.55 -14.29
CA TRP A 52 3.56 5.72 -14.91
C TRP A 52 5.07 5.76 -14.63
N LEU A 53 5.78 6.56 -15.43
CA LEU A 53 7.21 6.81 -15.26
C LEU A 53 7.43 8.13 -14.55
N ILE A 54 8.36 8.15 -13.60
CA ILE A 54 8.84 9.39 -12.97
C ILE A 54 9.99 9.94 -13.83
N PRO A 55 10.27 11.26 -13.85
CA PRO A 55 11.44 11.83 -14.54
C PRO A 55 12.80 11.19 -14.23
N ARG A 56 12.93 10.45 -13.11
CA ARG A 56 14.13 9.67 -12.76
C ARG A 56 14.25 8.35 -13.55
N GLY A 57 13.28 8.03 -14.40
CA GLY A 57 13.19 6.77 -15.15
C GLY A 57 12.69 5.57 -14.32
N GLU A 58 12.18 5.82 -13.12
CA GLU A 58 11.58 4.79 -12.27
C GLU A 58 10.13 4.53 -12.71
N ALA A 59 9.77 3.26 -12.85
CA ALA A 59 8.41 2.84 -13.13
C ALA A 59 7.64 2.63 -11.82
N ILE A 60 6.58 3.40 -11.64
CA ILE A 60 5.62 3.22 -10.55
C ILE A 60 4.43 2.42 -11.08
N ILE A 61 4.02 1.40 -10.34
CA ILE A 61 2.82 0.61 -10.63
C ILE A 61 1.92 0.61 -9.41
N ASN A 62 0.68 1.03 -9.61
CA ASN A 62 -0.40 1.00 -8.65
C ASN A 62 -1.27 -0.24 -8.88
N TYR A 63 -1.59 -0.96 -7.82
CA TYR A 63 -2.53 -2.07 -7.80
C TYR A 63 -3.76 -1.71 -6.97
N VAL A 64 -4.92 -1.79 -7.61
CA VAL A 64 -6.22 -1.52 -7.01
C VAL A 64 -7.11 -2.73 -7.26
N THR A 65 -7.77 -3.21 -6.22
CA THR A 65 -8.80 -4.23 -6.34
C THR A 65 -10.17 -3.57 -6.40
N VAL A 66 -10.91 -3.84 -7.47
CA VAL A 66 -12.26 -3.34 -7.69
C VAL A 66 -13.24 -4.48 -7.50
N THR A 67 -14.23 -4.23 -6.67
CA THR A 67 -15.43 -5.06 -6.49
C THR A 67 -16.62 -4.28 -7.05
N ARG A 68 -17.81 -4.89 -7.10
CA ARG A 68 -19.02 -4.21 -7.60
C ARG A 68 -19.35 -2.90 -6.88
N ARG A 69 -18.93 -2.74 -5.62
CA ARG A 69 -19.28 -1.57 -4.79
C ARG A 69 -18.08 -0.77 -4.29
N TRP A 70 -16.87 -1.32 -4.33
CA TRP A 70 -15.71 -0.74 -3.68
C TRP A 70 -14.48 -0.84 -4.57
N ALA A 71 -13.70 0.24 -4.64
CA ALA A 71 -12.33 0.22 -5.14
C ALA A 71 -11.38 0.33 -3.94
N ILE A 72 -10.44 -0.62 -3.84
CA ILE A 72 -9.55 -0.75 -2.69
C ILE A 72 -8.11 -0.70 -3.19
N PHE A 73 -7.35 0.28 -2.69
CA PHE A 73 -5.92 0.35 -2.92
C PHE A 73 -5.22 -0.82 -2.22
N LEU A 74 -4.41 -1.58 -2.96
CA LEU A 74 -3.63 -2.68 -2.39
C LEU A 74 -2.20 -2.26 -2.11
N LYS A 75 -1.51 -1.84 -3.16
CA LYS A 75 -0.06 -1.68 -3.13
C LYS A 75 0.41 -0.81 -4.29
N ILE A 76 1.46 -0.06 -4.01
CA ILE A 76 2.28 0.58 -5.04
C ILE A 76 3.65 -0.12 -5.07
N SER A 77 4.20 -0.34 -6.27
CA SER A 77 5.55 -0.85 -6.44
C SER A 77 6.35 0.05 -7.37
N SER A 78 7.55 0.39 -6.95
CA SER A 78 8.53 1.14 -7.72
C SER A 78 9.59 0.18 -8.25
N HIS A 79 9.89 0.25 -9.53
CA HIS A 79 10.97 -0.51 -10.15
C HIS A 79 11.97 0.45 -10.81
N GLY A 80 13.26 0.15 -10.63
CA GLY A 80 14.35 0.90 -11.25
C GLY A 80 14.37 0.77 -12.78
N GLN A 81 15.16 1.63 -13.43
CA GLN A 81 15.34 1.65 -14.89
C GLN A 81 15.67 0.24 -15.43
N GLY A 82 14.95 -0.18 -16.47
CA GLY A 82 15.22 -1.43 -17.20
C GLY A 82 14.29 -2.61 -16.93
N SER A 83 13.20 -2.44 -16.18
CA SER A 83 12.24 -3.53 -15.92
C SER A 83 11.11 -3.60 -16.97
N PRO A 84 10.64 -4.81 -17.33
CA PRO A 84 9.94 -5.04 -18.59
C PRO A 84 8.49 -4.51 -18.59
N HIS A 85 8.07 -3.92 -19.71
CA HIS A 85 6.75 -3.32 -19.98
C HIS A 85 5.53 -4.00 -19.31
N ARG A 86 4.49 -3.18 -19.03
CA ARG A 86 3.14 -3.46 -18.46
C ARG A 86 2.66 -4.93 -18.45
N ARG A 87 2.84 -5.66 -19.55
CA ARG A 87 2.38 -7.05 -19.75
C ARG A 87 3.04 -8.05 -18.78
N VAL A 88 4.28 -7.81 -18.32
CA VAL A 88 4.98 -8.70 -17.37
C VAL A 88 4.52 -8.48 -15.92
N TYR A 89 4.18 -7.24 -15.56
CA TYR A 89 3.80 -6.88 -14.20
C TYR A 89 2.44 -7.45 -13.77
N CYS A 90 1.42 -7.39 -14.64
CA CYS A 90 0.12 -8.04 -14.37
C CYS A 90 0.30 -9.54 -14.06
N ARG A 91 1.20 -10.22 -14.79
CA ARG A 91 1.47 -11.65 -14.59
C ARG A 91 2.19 -11.91 -13.26
N TRP A 92 3.09 -11.02 -12.84
CA TRP A 92 3.77 -11.08 -11.54
C TRP A 92 2.80 -10.84 -10.37
N ALA A 93 1.99 -9.78 -10.43
CA ALA A 93 1.00 -9.48 -9.40
C ALA A 93 -0.02 -10.63 -9.23
N CYS A 94 -0.52 -11.19 -10.33
CA CYS A 94 -1.39 -12.37 -10.29
C CYS A 94 -0.70 -13.66 -9.79
N ARG A 95 0.64 -13.72 -9.80
CA ARG A 95 1.40 -14.87 -9.28
C ARG A 95 1.63 -14.71 -7.78
N ASP A 96 1.94 -13.50 -7.30
CA ASP A 96 2.03 -13.19 -5.88
C ASP A 96 0.70 -13.37 -5.15
N CYS A 97 -0.43 -12.93 -5.76
CA CYS A 97 -1.76 -13.18 -5.19
C CYS A 97 -2.13 -14.67 -5.11
N ARG A 98 -1.54 -15.53 -5.95
CA ARG A 98 -1.77 -16.99 -5.91
C ARG A 98 -0.90 -17.73 -4.89
N GLY A 99 0.12 -17.08 -4.34
CA GLY A 99 0.96 -17.62 -3.25
C GLY A 99 0.27 -17.60 -1.88
N VAL A 100 -0.82 -16.83 -1.73
CA VAL A 100 -1.69 -16.85 -0.54
C VAL A 100 -2.72 -17.97 -0.69
N LYS A 101 -2.26 -19.22 -0.74
CA LYS A 101 -3.14 -20.36 -0.49
C LYS A 101 -3.16 -20.60 1.01
N SER A 102 -4.31 -20.34 1.62
CA SER A 102 -4.66 -20.87 2.95
C SER A 102 -4.34 -22.36 2.96
N ARG A 103 -3.44 -22.74 3.88
CA ARG A 103 -3.59 -23.99 4.61
C ARG A 103 -4.67 -23.82 5.67
#